data_AF-A0A4R1BQ72-F1
#
_entry.id   AF-A0A4R1BQ72-F1
#
_cell.length_a   1.000
_cell.length_b   1.000
_cell.length_c   1.000
_cell.angle_alpha   90.00
_cell.angle_beta   90.00
_cell.angle_gamma   90.00
#
_symmetry.space_group_name_H-M   'P 1'
#
loop_
_entity.id
_entity.type
_entity.pdbx_description
1 polymer ?
#
loop_
_entity_poly.entity_id
_entity_poly.type
_entity_poly.pdbx_seq_one_letter_code
_entity_poly.pdbx_strand_id
1 'polypeptide(L)' 'MKAFVVEGPGRFRLEERLRPAPGPGEVLVRVEAAGICGSDLEMISGIRDPGYYRYPVVPGREWPVK' A
#
# COMPACT_ATOMS: atom_id res chain seq x y z
N MET A 1 -13.48 -0.54 3.23
CA MET A 1 -12.22 -0.50 4.00
C MET A 1 -11.39 0.62 3.42
N LYS A 2 -10.82 1.47 4.26
CA LYS A 2 -9.99 2.58 3.79
C LYS A 2 -8.65 2.06 3.27
N ALA A 3 -8.20 2.61 2.16
CA ALA A 3 -6.90 2.33 1.57
C ALA A 3 -6.25 3.64 1.10
N PHE A 4 -4.97 3.83 1.43
CA PHE A 4 -4.16 4.89 0.83
C PHE A 4 -3.64 4.39 -0.52
N VAL A 5 -3.95 5.10 -1.60
CA VAL A 5 -3.65 4.68 -2.97
C VAL A 5 -2.82 5.74 -3.64
N VAL A 6 -1.69 5.34 -4.21
CA VAL A 6 -0.84 6.19 -5.04
C VAL A 6 -1.14 5.86 -6.51
N GLU A 7 -1.64 6.85 -7.25
CA GLU A 7 -2.01 6.73 -8.68
C GLU A 7 -0.87 7.19 -9.62
N GLY A 8 0.17 7.80 -9.05
CA GLY A 8 1.35 8.26 -9.74
C GLY A 8 2.14 9.26 -8.89
N PRO A 9 3.26 9.78 -9.40
CA PRO A 9 4.06 10.76 -8.68
C PRO A 9 3.20 11.97 -8.25
N GLY A 10 3.22 12.27 -6.95
CA GLY A 10 2.44 13.35 -6.33
C GLY A 10 0.93 13.18 -6.33
N ARG A 11 0.40 12.06 -6.86
CA ARG A 11 -1.04 11.78 -6.95
C ARG A 11 -1.40 10.61 -6.06
N PHE A 12 -2.05 10.90 -4.94
CA PHE A 12 -2.51 9.90 -4.00
C PHE A 12 -3.83 10.32 -3.36
N ARG A 13 -4.60 9.32 -2.92
CA ARG A 13 -5.86 9.54 -2.21
C ARG A 13 -6.13 8.44 -1.20
N LEU A 14 -6.93 8.78 -0.19
CA LEU A 14 -7.58 7.79 0.65
C LEU A 14 -8.92 7.43 0.00
N GLU A 15 -9.16 6.15 -0.28
CA GLU A 15 -10.40 5.67 -0.86
C GLU A 15 -11.02 4.49 -0.09
N GLU A 16 -12.32 4.31 -0.24
CA GLU A 16 -13.01 3.11 0.27
C GLU A 16 -12.94 1.99 -0.77
N ARG A 17 -12.49 0.81 -0.33
CA ARG A 17 -12.46 -0.42 -1.11
C ARG A 17 -13.29 -1.52 -0.48
N LEU A 18 -13.73 -2.48 -1.28
CA LEU A 18 -14.31 -3.70 -0.75
C LEU A 18 -13.28 -4.44 0.11
N ARG A 19 -13.75 -5.08 1.19
CA ARG A 19 -12.91 -5.96 2.00
C ARG A 19 -12.55 -7.18 1.14
N PRO A 20 -11.25 -7.51 0.93
CA PRO A 20 -10.88 -8.64 0.11
C PRO A 20 -11.27 -9.96 0.79
N ALA A 21 -11.60 -10.96 -0.02
CA ALA A 21 -11.78 -12.35 0.42
C ALA A 21 -10.48 -13.12 0.12
N PRO A 22 -9.88 -13.81 1.11
CA PRO A 22 -8.66 -14.58 0.89
C PRO A 22 -8.95 -15.82 0.03
N GLY A 23 -8.04 -16.15 -0.89
CA GLY A 23 -8.06 -17.39 -1.66
C GLY A 23 -7.49 -18.60 -0.89
N PRO A 24 -7.44 -19.79 -1.50
CA PRO A 24 -6.82 -20.96 -0.90
C PRO A 24 -5.35 -20.72 -0.54
N GLY A 25 -5.00 -20.95 0.74
CA GLY A 25 -3.64 -20.73 1.26
C GLY A 25 -3.33 -19.29 1.67
N GLU A 26 -4.28 -18.36 1.52
CA GLU A 26 -4.14 -16.97 1.96
C GLU A 26 -4.83 -16.74 3.31
N VAL A 27 -4.38 -15.71 4.03
CA VAL A 27 -5.02 -15.24 5.26
C VAL A 27 -5.40 -13.77 5.12
N LEU A 28 -6.54 -13.40 5.70
CA LEU A 28 -6.97 -12.01 5.76
C LEU A 28 -6.55 -11.38 7.07
N VAL A 29 -5.58 -10.47 7.01
CA VAL A 29 -5.04 -9.76 8.19
C VAL A 29 -5.73 -8.41 8.35
N ARG A 30 -6.15 -8.10 9.59
CA ARG A 30 -6.54 -6.74 9.97
C ARG A 30 -5.30 -5.99 10.45
N VAL A 31 -4.81 -5.06 9.63
CA VAL A 31 -3.67 -4.19 9.97
C VAL A 31 -4.09 -3.18 11.05
N GLU A 32 -3.46 -3.23 12.21
CA GLU A 32 -3.70 -2.28 13.32
C GLU A 32 -2.87 -1.00 13.15
N ALA A 33 -1.66 -1.12 12.62
CA ALA A 33 -0.76 -0.02 12.32
C ALA A 33 0.12 -0.37 11.11
N ALA A 34 0.58 0.64 10.37
CA ALA A 34 1.59 0.50 9.33
C ALA A 34 2.60 1.65 9.46
N GLY A 35 3.88 1.31 9.45
CA GLY A 35 4.99 2.27 9.38
C GLY A 35 5.10 2.90 7.99
N ILE A 36 5.71 4.08 7.96
CA ILE A 36 6.09 4.78 6.73
C ILE A 36 7.62 4.78 6.67
N CYS A 37 8.16 4.30 5.57
CA CYS A 37 9.58 4.23 5.30
C CYS A 37 9.98 5.21 4.20
N GLY A 38 11.27 5.51 4.07
CA GLY A 38 11.81 6.32 2.98
C GLY A 38 11.39 5.82 1.60
N SER A 39 11.27 4.50 1.42
CA SER A 39 10.83 3.92 0.13
C SER A 39 9.40 4.26 -0.25
N ASP A 40 8.51 4.51 0.72
CA ASP A 40 7.15 4.99 0.44
C ASP A 40 7.19 6.44 -0.05
N LEU A 41 8.06 7.27 0.52
CA LEU A 41 8.25 8.67 0.10
C LEU A 41 8.91 8.76 -1.29
N GLU A 42 9.90 7.91 -1.57
CA GLU A 42 10.52 7.82 -2.90
C GLU A 42 9.52 7.38 -3.96
N MET A 43 8.62 6.43 -3.62
CA MET A 43 7.53 6.01 -4.49
C MET A 43 6.57 7.18 -4.73
N ILE A 44 6.05 7.81 -3.68
CA ILE A 44 5.12 8.95 -3.79
C ILE A 44 5.71 10.10 -4.62
N SER A 45 7.01 10.38 -4.49
CA SER A 45 7.69 11.43 -5.27
C SER A 45 8.06 11.01 -6.70
N GLY A 46 8.00 9.71 -7.03
CA GLY A 46 8.31 9.19 -8.36
C GLY A 46 9.80 9.00 -8.65
N ILE A 47 10.66 9.04 -7.63
CA ILE A 47 12.12 8.87 -7.78
C ILE A 47 12.58 7.43 -7.53
N ARG A 48 11.71 6.59 -6.97
CA ARG A 48 11.97 5.16 -6.76
C ARG A 48 12.04 4.44 -8.11
N ASP A 49 13.00 3.52 -8.27
CA ASP A 49 13.11 2.69 -9.47
C ASP A 49 11.77 1.97 -9.79
N PRO A 50 11.18 2.18 -10.98
CA PRO A 50 9.92 1.56 -11.39
C PRO A 50 9.91 0.03 -11.39
N GLY A 51 11.08 -0.64 -11.35
CA GLY A 51 11.18 -2.09 -11.20
C GLY A 51 10.60 -2.63 -9.89
N TYR A 52 10.43 -1.79 -8.86
CA TYR A 52 9.95 -2.20 -7.53
C TYR A 52 8.44 -2.05 -7.32
N TYR A 53 7.71 -1.34 -8.17
CA TYR A 53 6.28 -1.04 -7.95
C TYR A 53 5.56 -0.68 -9.26
N ARG A 54 4.22 -0.77 -9.28
CA ARG A 54 3.40 -0.34 -10.41
C ARG A 54 2.21 0.46 -9.92
N TYR A 55 1.98 1.63 -10.51
CA TYR A 55 0.77 2.40 -10.24
C TYR A 55 -0.46 1.78 -10.92
N PRO A 56 -1.66 1.90 -10.31
CA PRO A 56 -1.90 2.38 -8.96
C PRO A 56 -1.49 1.34 -7.90
N VAL A 57 -0.99 1.79 -6.75
CA VAL A 57 -0.50 0.90 -5.67
C VAL A 57 -1.00 1.32 -4.29
N VAL A 58 -1.26 0.33 -3.44
CA VAL A 58 -1.45 0.52 -1.98
C VAL A 58 -0.11 0.21 -1.31
N PRO A 59 0.62 1.21 -0.77
CA PRO A 59 1.90 0.99 -0.10
C PRO A 59 1.69 0.45 1.33
N GLY A 60 2.80 0.25 2.06
CA GLY A 60 2.79 -0.29 3.43
C GLY A 60 3.33 -1.71 3.50
N ARG A 61 4.64 -1.82 3.75
CA ARG A 61 5.35 -3.10 3.92
C ARG A 61 5.82 -3.34 5.36
N GLU A 62 5.50 -2.41 6.25
CA GLU A 62 5.95 -2.39 7.63
C GLU A 62 4.73 -2.41 8.55
N TRP A 63 4.14 -3.58 8.77
CA TRP A 63 3.00 -3.73 9.68
C TRP A 63 3.27 -4.84 10.70
N PRO A 64 2.91 -4.64 11.98
CA PRO A 64 3.07 -5.67 13.00
C PRO A 64 2.04 -6.77 12.77
N VAL A 65 2.47 -8.02 12.93
CA VAL A 65 1.56 -9.15 13.12
C VAL A 65 1.35 -9.28 14.62
N LYS A 66 0.11 -9.15 15.10
CA LYS A 66 -0.27 -9.63 16.45
C LYS A 66 -0.85 -11.02 16.33
#